data_AF-A0A836S7Y1-F1
#
_entry.id   AF-A0A836S7Y1-F1
#
_cell.length_a   1.000
_cell.length_b   1.000
_cell.length_c   1.000
_cell.angle_alpha   90.00
_cell.angle_beta   90.00
_cell.angle_gamma   90.00
#
_symmetry.space_group_name_H-M   'P 1'
#
loop_
_entity.id
_entity.type
_entity.pdbx_description
1 polymer ?
#
loop_
_entity_poly.entity_id
_entity_poly.type
_entity_poly.pdbx_seq_one_letter_code
_entity_poly.pdbx_strand_id
1 'polypeptide(L)'
;MDANNFLEFFKTGRFVAARKWDDLDRLWEAVQKNNNEGWYVYAVGEEPPTQIADIEKLDAFIAEVDALLRKEHDEDYCGIVYADDHKNPSLVKIFDPNNLGVVCGFSDNPPLPGWVLSTLQPVDLPDAFLPPGSRKRWWQKIFS
;
A
#
# COMPACT_ATOMS: atom_id res chain seq x y z
N MET A 1 -18.52 3.60 7.65
CA MET A 1 -17.75 2.44 7.19
C MET A 1 -16.31 2.82 7.40
N ASP A 2 -15.74 2.27 8.46
CA ASP A 2 -14.95 3.07 9.38
C ASP A 2 -13.45 2.85 9.15
N ALA A 3 -12.65 3.90 9.34
CA ALA A 3 -11.19 3.89 9.30
C ALA A 3 -10.53 2.71 10.07
N ASN A 4 -11.22 2.17 11.09
CA ASN A 4 -10.81 0.97 11.82
C ASN A 4 -10.72 -0.29 10.92
N ASN A 5 -11.60 -0.43 9.92
CA ASN A 5 -11.64 -1.61 9.06
C ASN A 5 -10.42 -1.66 8.11
N PHE A 6 -9.99 -0.52 7.58
CA PHE A 6 -8.80 -0.46 6.73
C PHE A 6 -7.54 -0.88 7.48
N LEU A 7 -7.29 -0.28 8.66
CA LEU A 7 -6.06 -0.54 9.41
C LEU A 7 -6.00 -1.98 9.94
N GLU A 8 -7.14 -2.53 10.38
CA GLU A 8 -7.25 -3.93 10.76
C GLU A 8 -6.93 -4.84 9.57
N PHE A 9 -7.59 -4.64 8.43
CA PHE A 9 -7.36 -5.44 7.22
C PHE A 9 -5.92 -5.33 6.72
N PHE A 10 -5.33 -4.13 6.75
CA PHE A 10 -3.94 -3.90 6.39
C PHE A 10 -2.98 -4.70 7.28
N LYS A 11 -3.25 -4.83 8.58
CA LYS A 11 -2.37 -5.50 9.55
C LYS A 11 -2.55 -7.02 9.60
N THR A 12 -3.80 -7.48 9.56
CA THR A 12 -4.14 -8.91 9.82
C THR A 12 -4.49 -9.67 8.55
N GLY A 13 -4.74 -8.97 7.44
CA GLY A 13 -5.05 -9.56 6.15
C GLY A 13 -3.93 -10.47 5.65
N ARG A 14 -4.33 -11.53 4.95
CA ARG A 14 -3.38 -12.39 4.24
C ARG A 14 -3.10 -11.76 2.89
N PHE A 15 -1.83 -11.53 2.58
CA PHE A 15 -1.40 -10.98 1.30
C PHE A 15 -0.49 -11.97 0.57
N VAL A 16 -0.63 -12.02 -0.75
CA VAL A 16 0.15 -12.87 -1.64
C VAL A 16 0.92 -11.98 -2.61
N ALA A 17 2.23 -12.20 -2.71
CA ALA A 17 3.08 -11.47 -3.65
C ALA A 17 2.74 -11.83 -5.10
N ALA A 18 2.67 -10.83 -5.98
CA ALA A 18 2.86 -11.00 -7.41
C ALA A 18 4.33 -11.40 -7.64
N ARG A 19 4.59 -12.70 -7.83
CA ARG A 19 5.95 -13.23 -7.83
C ARG A 19 6.65 -12.92 -9.14
N LYS A 20 5.98 -13.20 -10.26
CA LYS A 20 6.51 -12.92 -11.60
C LYS A 20 5.93 -11.63 -12.15
N TRP A 21 6.60 -11.04 -13.14
CA TRP A 21 6.07 -9.91 -13.90
C TRP A 21 4.70 -10.21 -14.51
N ASP A 22 4.48 -11.41 -15.06
CA ASP A 22 3.16 -11.83 -15.54
C ASP A 22 2.08 -11.90 -14.44
N ASP A 23 2.47 -12.14 -13.18
CA ASP A 23 1.51 -12.11 -12.07
C ASP A 23 1.10 -10.66 -11.76
N LEU A 24 2.04 -9.72 -11.91
CA LEU A 24 1.80 -8.29 -11.75
C LEU A 24 0.87 -7.77 -12.86
N ASP A 25 1.12 -8.16 -14.12
CA ASP A 25 0.26 -7.78 -15.26
C ASP A 25 -1.19 -8.22 -15.02
N ARG A 26 -1.40 -9.46 -14.58
CA ARG A 26 -2.74 -9.99 -14.24
C ARG A 26 -3.39 -9.25 -13.07
N LEU A 27 -2.60 -8.84 -12.08
CA LEU A 27 -3.11 -8.07 -10.95
C LEU A 27 -3.60 -6.70 -11.41
N TRP A 28 -2.85 -6.00 -12.27
CA TRP A 28 -3.26 -4.72 -12.84
C TRP A 28 -4.53 -4.83 -13.67
N GLU A 29 -4.63 -5.83 -14.53
CA GLU A 29 -5.87 -6.12 -15.26
C GLU A 29 -7.07 -6.34 -14.30
N ALA A 30 -6.86 -7.05 -13.19
CA ALA A 30 -7.90 -7.29 -12.19
C ALA A 30 -8.32 -6.00 -11.46
N VAL A 31 -7.37 -5.15 -11.08
CA VAL A 31 -7.64 -3.84 -10.45
C VAL A 31 -8.48 -2.96 -11.38
N GLN A 32 -8.07 -2.85 -12.65
CA GLN A 32 -8.77 -2.04 -13.65
C GLN A 32 -10.17 -2.59 -13.95
N LYS A 33 -10.30 -3.91 -14.08
CA LYS A 33 -11.60 -4.56 -14.36
C LYS A 33 -12.58 -4.46 -13.19
N ASN A 34 -12.10 -4.51 -11.95
CA ASN A 34 -12.93 -4.48 -10.74
C ASN A 34 -13.14 -3.07 -10.19
N ASN A 35 -12.93 -2.02 -10.99
CA ASN A 35 -13.08 -0.62 -10.56
C ASN A 35 -14.54 -0.15 -10.37
N ASN A 36 -15.48 -1.07 -10.08
CA ASN A 36 -16.88 -0.71 -9.87
C ASN A 36 -17.12 0.03 -8.56
N GLU A 37 -16.31 -0.26 -7.53
CA GLU A 37 -16.43 0.37 -6.20
C GLU A 37 -15.48 1.56 -6.01
N GLY A 38 -14.59 1.81 -6.98
CA GLY A 38 -13.56 2.84 -6.92
C GLY A 38 -12.36 2.44 -6.07
N TRP A 39 -11.21 3.07 -6.36
CA TRP A 39 -9.96 2.83 -5.65
C TRP A 39 -9.43 4.11 -5.02
N TYR A 40 -9.04 4.06 -3.75
CA TYR A 40 -8.17 5.05 -3.14
C TYR A 40 -6.72 4.75 -3.56
N VAL A 41 -6.05 5.75 -4.12
CA VAL A 41 -4.62 5.70 -4.46
C VAL A 41 -3.87 6.50 -3.39
N TYR A 42 -3.11 5.82 -2.55
CA TYR A 42 -2.43 6.44 -1.41
C TYR A 42 -0.91 6.30 -1.52
N ALA A 43 -0.23 7.43 -1.65
CA ALA A 43 1.22 7.53 -1.47
C ALA A 43 1.54 7.64 0.03
N VAL A 44 2.18 6.60 0.58
CA VAL A 44 2.38 6.50 2.02
C VAL A 44 3.39 7.54 2.50
N GLY A 45 2.99 8.36 3.47
CA GLY A 45 3.77 9.51 3.94
C GLY A 45 3.12 10.85 3.58
N GLU A 46 2.20 10.86 2.62
CA GLU A 46 1.35 12.01 2.28
C GLU A 46 0.03 11.98 3.08
N GLU A 47 -0.79 13.04 2.94
CA GLU A 47 -2.14 13.05 3.51
C GLU A 47 -3.02 11.95 2.85
N PRO A 48 -3.66 11.07 3.63
CA PRO A 48 -4.51 10.01 3.07
C PRO A 48 -5.66 10.57 2.25
N PRO A 49 -5.94 10.02 1.05
CA PRO A 49 -7.04 10.49 0.22
C PRO A 49 -8.39 10.27 0.91
N THR A 50 -9.28 11.25 0.78
CA THR A 50 -10.68 11.18 1.25
C THR A 50 -11.67 10.85 0.15
N GLN A 51 -11.21 10.75 -1.10
CA GLN A 51 -12.01 10.44 -2.27
C GLN A 51 -11.33 9.34 -3.09
N ILE A 52 -12.14 8.50 -3.73
CA ILE A 52 -11.67 7.54 -4.72
C ILE A 52 -11.08 8.28 -5.94
N ALA A 53 -10.08 7.67 -6.56
CA ALA A 53 -9.59 8.10 -7.86
C ALA A 53 -10.65 7.85 -8.93
N ASP A 54 -10.73 8.76 -9.91
CA ASP A 54 -11.41 8.46 -11.16
C ASP A 54 -10.60 7.43 -11.98
N ILE A 55 -11.24 6.84 -12.99
CA ILE A 55 -10.65 5.78 -13.82
C ILE A 55 -9.34 6.27 -14.45
N GLU A 56 -9.32 7.50 -14.95
CA GLU A 56 -8.18 8.08 -15.65
C GLU A 56 -6.96 8.23 -14.72
N LYS A 57 -7.15 8.69 -13.48
CA LYS A 57 -6.08 8.79 -12.48
C LYS A 57 -5.59 7.43 -12.02
N LEU A 58 -6.49 6.46 -11.85
CA LEU A 58 -6.10 5.10 -11.48
C LEU A 58 -5.24 4.47 -12.59
N ASP A 59 -5.66 4.58 -13.85
CA ASP A 59 -4.93 4.05 -14.99
C ASP A 59 -3.57 4.73 -15.17
N ALA A 60 -3.51 6.06 -15.03
CA ALA A 60 -2.26 6.80 -15.06
C ALA A 60 -1.30 6.35 -13.94
N PHE A 61 -1.81 6.22 -12.71
CA PHE A 61 -1.01 5.74 -11.59
C PHE A 61 -0.47 4.33 -11.84
N ILE A 62 -1.31 3.40 -12.30
CA ILE A 62 -0.88 2.02 -12.60
C ILE A 62 0.22 2.02 -13.66
N ALA A 63 0.07 2.80 -14.72
CA ALA A 63 1.08 2.90 -15.78
C ALA A 63 2.42 3.45 -15.27
N GLU A 64 2.38 4.51 -14.47
CA GLU A 64 3.59 5.13 -13.90
C GLU A 64 4.28 4.22 -12.89
N VAL A 65 3.53 3.59 -11.98
CA VAL A 65 4.11 2.71 -10.97
C VAL A 65 4.64 1.42 -11.61
N ASP A 66 3.95 0.83 -12.59
CA ASP A 66 4.46 -0.34 -13.31
C ASP A 66 5.79 -0.05 -14.02
N ALA A 67 5.87 1.08 -14.73
CA ALA A 67 7.09 1.51 -15.39
C ALA A 67 8.24 1.75 -14.39
N LEU A 68 7.94 2.35 -13.22
CA LEU A 68 8.92 2.53 -12.15
C LEU A 68 9.42 1.19 -11.61
N LEU A 69 8.51 0.26 -11.26
CA LEU A 69 8.87 -1.03 -10.70
C LEU A 69 9.76 -1.83 -11.66
N ARG A 70 9.40 -1.88 -12.95
CA ARG A 70 10.17 -2.61 -13.97
C ARG A 70 11.53 -2.01 -14.27
N LYS A 71 11.68 -0.70 -14.07
CA LYS A 71 12.92 0.02 -14.34
C LYS A 71 13.88 -0.04 -13.16
N GLU A 72 13.36 0.07 -11.94
CA GLU A 72 14.16 0.26 -10.72
C GLU A 72 14.30 -1.02 -9.88
N HIS A 73 13.51 -2.06 -10.15
CA HIS A 73 13.70 -3.38 -9.55
C HIS A 73 14.61 -4.24 -10.43
N ASP A 74 15.91 -4.23 -10.11
CA ASP A 74 16.97 -4.99 -10.83
C ASP A 74 16.94 -6.49 -10.51
N GLU A 75 15.77 -7.11 -10.62
CA GLU A 75 15.52 -8.54 -10.42
C GLU A 75 14.70 -9.10 -11.60
N ASP A 76 14.86 -10.39 -11.91
CA ASP A 76 14.10 -11.05 -12.99
C ASP A 76 12.66 -11.45 -12.58
N TYR A 77 12.24 -11.05 -11.38
CA TYR A 77 10.94 -11.29 -10.78
C TYR A 77 10.40 -10.00 -10.14
N CYS A 78 9.09 -9.96 -9.82
CA CYS A 78 8.47 -8.81 -9.19
C CYS A 78 8.62 -8.86 -7.66
N GLY A 79 7.95 -9.77 -6.95
CA GLY A 79 8.17 -10.03 -5.52
C GLY A 79 7.88 -8.89 -4.52
N ILE A 80 7.61 -7.67 -4.99
CA ILE A 80 7.49 -6.43 -4.19
C ILE A 80 6.09 -5.81 -4.23
N VAL A 81 5.15 -6.45 -4.92
CA VAL A 81 3.74 -6.07 -4.95
C VAL A 81 2.92 -7.20 -4.35
N TYR A 82 2.03 -6.87 -3.42
CA TYR A 82 1.24 -7.83 -2.67
C TYR A 82 -0.23 -7.45 -2.73
N ALA A 83 -1.12 -8.42 -2.95
CA ALA A 83 -2.56 -8.20 -2.86
C ALA A 83 -3.22 -9.26 -1.99
N ASP A 84 -4.39 -8.93 -1.44
CA ASP A 84 -5.22 -9.85 -0.67
C ASP A 84 -5.74 -11.02 -1.54
N ASP A 85 -6.11 -10.73 -2.79
CA ASP A 85 -6.47 -11.70 -3.82
C ASP A 85 -6.03 -11.18 -5.20
N HIS A 86 -5.43 -12.02 -6.05
CA HIS A 86 -4.93 -11.59 -7.38
C HIS A 86 -6.03 -11.49 -8.44
N LYS A 87 -7.19 -12.10 -8.23
CA LYS A 87 -8.31 -12.11 -9.17
C LYS A 87 -9.36 -11.08 -8.79
N ASN A 88 -9.59 -10.87 -7.50
CA ASN A 88 -10.54 -9.91 -6.97
C ASN A 88 -9.88 -9.07 -5.86
N PRO A 89 -8.86 -8.26 -6.19
CA PRO A 89 -8.14 -7.48 -5.19
C PRO A 89 -9.06 -6.45 -4.56
N SER A 90 -8.91 -6.26 -3.25
CA SER A 90 -9.51 -5.15 -2.50
C SER A 90 -8.45 -4.27 -1.82
N LEU A 91 -7.23 -4.79 -1.66
CA LEU A 91 -6.10 -4.07 -1.10
C LEU A 91 -4.79 -4.55 -1.73
N VAL A 92 -4.07 -3.62 -2.36
CA VAL A 92 -2.74 -3.85 -2.96
C VAL A 92 -1.71 -2.99 -2.24
N LYS A 93 -0.60 -3.61 -1.83
CA LYS A 93 0.56 -2.97 -1.22
C LYS A 93 1.72 -3.01 -2.21
N ILE A 94 2.31 -1.85 -2.49
CA ILE A 94 3.36 -1.66 -3.49
C ILE A 94 4.61 -1.15 -2.76
N PHE A 95 5.66 -1.95 -2.71
CA PHE A 95 6.93 -1.57 -2.07
C PHE A 95 7.85 -0.90 -3.09
N ASP A 96 8.45 0.22 -2.69
CA ASP A 96 9.39 0.97 -3.52
C ASP A 96 10.74 0.24 -3.60
N PRO A 97 11.22 -0.14 -4.82
CA PRO A 97 12.51 -0.76 -5.02
C PRO A 97 13.69 -0.01 -4.36
N ASN A 98 13.61 1.32 -4.33
CA ASN A 98 14.67 2.17 -3.77
C ASN A 98 14.74 2.12 -2.24
N ASN A 99 13.72 1.58 -1.58
CA ASN A 99 13.63 1.48 -0.12
C ASN A 99 13.78 0.05 0.41
N LEU A 100 14.05 -0.95 -0.44
CA LEU A 100 14.20 -2.35 -0.04
C LEU A 100 15.49 -2.62 0.77
N GLY A 101 16.55 -1.85 0.55
CA GLY A 101 17.87 -2.03 1.19
C GLY A 101 17.97 -1.56 2.64
N VAL A 102 16.96 -0.84 3.17
CA VAL A 102 16.94 -0.36 4.56
C VAL A 102 16.49 -1.45 5.54
N VAL A 103 16.22 -2.67 5.04
CA VAL A 103 15.40 -3.70 5.69
C VAL A 103 16.21 -4.95 6.06
N CYS A 104 17.54 -4.84 6.20
CA CYS A 104 18.39 -5.98 6.57
C CYS A 104 18.41 -6.29 8.08
N GLY A 105 17.29 -6.07 8.77
CA GLY A 105 17.11 -6.37 10.19
C GLY A 105 15.69 -6.86 10.46
N PHE A 106 15.57 -7.99 11.14
CA PHE A 106 14.33 -8.43 11.78
C PHE A 106 13.89 -7.31 12.76
N SER A 107 13.01 -6.40 12.32
CA SER A 107 12.42 -5.36 13.16
C SER A 107 10.98 -5.72 13.50
N ASP A 108 10.56 -5.41 14.73
CA ASP A 108 9.17 -5.47 15.19
C ASP A 108 8.22 -4.52 14.40
N ASN A 109 8.79 -3.69 13.51
CA ASN A 109 8.07 -2.77 12.65
C ASN A 109 8.44 -3.08 11.19
N PRO A 110 7.61 -3.84 10.45
CA PRO A 110 7.87 -4.14 9.05
C PRO A 110 7.89 -2.83 8.24
N PRO A 111 8.65 -2.77 7.13
CA PRO A 111 8.64 -1.58 6.27
C PRO A 111 7.21 -1.31 5.79
N LEU A 112 6.85 -0.03 5.75
CA LEU A 112 5.60 0.37 5.09
C LEU A 112 5.79 0.29 3.57
N PRO A 113 4.73 -0.03 2.81
CA PRO A 113 4.78 0.10 1.36
C PRO A 113 4.95 1.57 0.97
N GLY A 114 5.48 1.82 -0.23
CA GLY A 114 5.53 3.19 -0.79
C GLY A 114 4.14 3.65 -1.21
N TRP A 115 3.32 2.72 -1.71
CA TRP A 115 1.95 3.01 -2.15
C TRP A 115 0.96 1.93 -1.76
N VAL A 116 -0.30 2.33 -1.63
CA VAL A 116 -1.44 1.45 -1.37
C VAL A 116 -2.56 1.77 -2.35
N LEU A 117 -3.11 0.73 -2.99
CA LEU A 117 -4.43 0.79 -3.63
C LEU A 117 -5.43 0.09 -2.71
N SER A 118 -6.53 0.75 -2.37
CA SER A 118 -7.54 0.19 -1.45
C SER A 118 -8.95 0.54 -1.87
N THR A 119 -9.90 -0.38 -1.72
CA THR A 119 -11.34 -0.07 -1.83
C THR A 119 -11.90 0.52 -0.53
N LEU A 120 -11.19 0.33 0.59
CA LEU A 120 -11.46 1.00 1.87
C LEU A 120 -10.69 2.31 1.96
N GLN A 121 -11.30 3.35 2.55
CA GLN A 121 -10.61 4.61 2.78
C GLN A 121 -9.38 4.41 3.69
N PRO A 122 -8.18 4.80 3.25
CA PRO A 122 -6.96 4.62 4.03
C PRO A 122 -6.89 5.59 5.21
N VAL A 123 -6.02 5.25 6.16
CA VAL A 123 -5.62 6.14 7.26
C VAL A 123 -4.14 6.49 7.12
N ASP A 124 -3.68 7.47 7.91
CA ASP A 124 -2.26 7.82 8.02
C ASP A 124 -1.49 6.64 8.61
N LEU A 125 -0.91 5.83 7.72
CA LEU A 125 -0.12 4.65 8.08
C LEU A 125 1.11 5.01 8.93
N PRO A 126 1.93 6.02 8.59
CA PRO A 126 3.01 6.47 9.47
C PRO A 126 2.56 6.76 10.90
N ASP A 127 1.51 7.57 11.10
CA ASP A 127 0.99 7.88 12.45
C ASP A 127 0.41 6.63 13.14
N ALA A 128 -0.32 5.80 12.40
CA ALA A 128 -0.95 4.58 12.91
C ALA A 128 0.05 3.50 13.38
N PHE A 129 1.29 3.55 12.89
CA PHE A 129 2.39 2.66 13.27
C PHE A 129 3.39 3.29 14.25
N LEU A 130 3.19 4.55 14.69
CA LEU A 130 3.97 5.13 15.79
C LEU A 130 3.79 4.32 17.08
N PRO A 131 4.88 3.96 17.79
CA PRO A 131 4.81 3.17 19.00
C PRO A 131 3.93 3.89 20.05
N PRO A 132 3.04 3.18 20.78
CA PRO A 132 2.05 3.78 21.69
C PRO A 132 2.64 4.76 22.73
N GLY A 133 3.91 4.57 23.10
CA GLY A 133 4.61 5.43 24.05
C GLY A 133 4.95 6.84 23.54
N SER A 134 5.09 7.03 22.22
CA SER A 134 5.41 8.32 21.61
C SER A 134 4.25 9.32 21.73
N ARG A 135 3.02 8.86 21.46
CA ARG A 135 1.77 9.62 21.63
C ARG A 135 1.49 9.97 23.09
N LYS A 136 1.74 9.05 24.04
CA LYS A 136 1.63 9.33 25.49
C LYS A 136 2.56 10.47 25.94
N ARG A 137 3.82 10.48 25.46
CA ARG A 137 4.79 11.55 25.79
C ARG A 137 4.39 12.90 25.21
N TRP A 138 3.89 12.93 23.97
CA TRP A 138 3.39 14.15 23.34
C TRP A 138 2.17 14.70 24.08
N TRP A 139 1.20 13.85 24.43
CA TRP A 139 0.03 14.24 25.20
C TRP A 139 0.41 14.75 26.60
N GLN A 140 1.34 14.09 27.30
CA GLN A 140 1.83 14.60 28.60
C GLN A 140 2.47 15.98 28.48
N LYS A 141 3.17 16.28 27.38
CA LYS A 141 3.85 17.57 27.15
C LYS A 141 2.89 18.72 26.84
N ILE A 142 1.70 18.43 26.32
CA ILE A 142 0.67 19.45 26.04
C ILE A 142 -0.11 19.83 27.30
N PHE A 143 -0.21 18.92 28.27
CA PHE A 143 -1.01 19.09 29.49
C PHE A 143 -0.16 19.08 30.77
N SER A 144 1.15 19.35 30.64
CA SER A 144 2.09 19.59 31.74
C SER A 144 2.50 21.06 31.79
#